data_AF-A0A972LXP7-F1
#
_entry.id   AF-A0A972LXP7-F1
#
_cell.length_a   1.000
_cell.length_b   1.000
_cell.length_c   1.000
_cell.angle_alpha   90.00
_cell.angle_beta   90.00
_cell.angle_gamma   90.00
#
_symmetry.space_group_name_H-M   'P 1'
#
loop_
_entity.id
_entity.type
_entity.pdbx_description
1 polymer ?
#
loop_
_entity_poly.entity_id
_entity_poly.type
_entity_poly.pdbx_seq_one_letter_code
_entity_poly.pdbx_strand_id
1 'polypeptide(L)'
;MAYSPLYEATDYFEPFPAPESVFAKDVDRHMEFLLPLATVSLSHINTKWSGKVHFVVPIEPWDGLVGEQTTKYHTYLCRTNWIGFKVNRQWKYSLDADFRYFLKSDVENRKDVKITKNEMQELNSHYELTRISFDQKRSHFKANGALHASYARRRNGQYPDDSRSDLTGELGGFAGWGNWPEIGDFPLSRHVVFNEEFDEEETTPLPQAKDESDFVFIGWIPAGIYCKGPSYNLYLFYHRKKRLALTTFDWS
;
A
#
# COMPACT_ATOMS: atom_id res chain seq x y z
N MET A 1 -5.58 12.39 17.20
CA MET A 1 -5.97 11.04 17.70
C MET A 1 -4.69 10.35 18.08
N ALA A 2 -4.55 9.88 19.31
CA ALA A 2 -3.36 9.13 19.71
C ALA A 2 -3.29 7.80 18.94
N TYR A 3 -2.10 7.41 18.49
CA TYR A 3 -1.86 6.12 17.85
C TYR A 3 -2.35 4.98 18.75
N SER A 4 -3.13 4.06 18.19
CA SER A 4 -3.55 2.83 18.85
C SER A 4 -3.20 1.65 17.97
N PRO A 5 -2.28 0.77 18.39
CA PRO A 5 -1.86 -0.36 17.57
C PRO A 5 -3.02 -1.33 17.36
N LEU A 6 -3.22 -1.72 16.10
CA LEU A 6 -4.20 -2.74 15.73
C LEU A 6 -3.51 -4.09 15.60
N TYR A 7 -4.04 -5.12 16.25
CA TYR A 7 -3.50 -6.49 16.18
C TYR A 7 -4.42 -7.47 15.46
N GLU A 8 -5.70 -7.12 15.37
CA GLU A 8 -6.78 -7.94 14.86
C GLU A 8 -7.69 -7.12 13.95
N ALA A 9 -8.65 -7.79 13.30
CA ALA A 9 -9.67 -7.11 12.51
C ALA A 9 -10.62 -6.32 13.41
N THR A 10 -11.04 -5.15 12.95
CA THR A 10 -12.03 -4.30 13.64
C THR A 10 -13.24 -4.04 12.74
N ASP A 11 -14.21 -3.27 13.21
CA ASP A 11 -15.34 -2.80 12.41
C ASP A 11 -14.92 -1.80 11.31
N TYR A 12 -13.74 -1.18 11.43
CA TYR A 12 -13.21 -0.23 10.45
C TYR A 12 -11.91 -0.67 9.76
N PHE A 13 -11.31 -1.79 10.15
CA PHE A 13 -10.07 -2.30 9.58
C PHE A 13 -10.17 -3.81 9.29
N GLU A 14 -10.03 -4.19 8.02
CA GLU A 14 -10.06 -5.59 7.57
C GLU A 14 -8.71 -5.94 6.92
N PRO A 15 -7.86 -6.76 7.58
CA PRO A 15 -6.63 -7.27 7.00
C PRO A 15 -6.90 -8.41 6.02
N PHE A 16 -6.07 -8.52 4.99
CA PHE A 16 -6.15 -9.53 3.92
C PHE A 16 -7.54 -9.66 3.27
N PRO A 17 -8.15 -8.55 2.80
CA PRO A 17 -9.47 -8.59 2.18
C PRO A 17 -9.46 -9.47 0.92
N ALA A 18 -10.62 -10.03 0.58
CA ALA A 18 -10.77 -10.81 -0.65
C ALA A 18 -10.47 -9.95 -1.89
N PRO A 19 -9.66 -10.41 -2.87
CA PRO A 19 -9.32 -9.62 -4.06
C PRO A 19 -10.54 -9.09 -4.83
N GLU A 20 -11.63 -9.85 -4.89
CA GLU A 20 -12.88 -9.49 -5.55
C GLU A 20 -13.61 -8.34 -4.83
N SER A 21 -13.32 -8.12 -3.55
CA SER A 21 -13.83 -6.98 -2.79
C SER A 21 -13.01 -5.71 -3.02
N VAL A 22 -11.79 -5.84 -3.55
CA VAL A 22 -10.83 -4.76 -3.79
C VAL A 22 -10.78 -4.35 -5.25
N PHE A 23 -10.68 -5.28 -6.20
CA PHE A 23 -10.50 -4.97 -7.62
C PHE A 23 -11.81 -5.05 -8.40
N ALA A 24 -12.06 -4.06 -9.26
CA ALA A 24 -13.33 -3.89 -9.95
C ALA A 24 -13.56 -4.92 -11.07
N LYS A 25 -12.50 -5.30 -11.76
CA LYS A 25 -12.47 -6.22 -12.90
C LYS A 25 -11.06 -6.81 -13.05
N ASP A 26 -10.92 -7.82 -13.91
CA ASP A 26 -9.63 -8.44 -14.23
C ASP A 26 -8.85 -8.78 -12.96
N VAL A 27 -9.55 -9.39 -11.98
CA VAL A 27 -9.04 -9.60 -10.61
C VAL A 27 -7.75 -10.41 -10.65
N ASP A 28 -7.72 -11.48 -11.47
CA ASP A 28 -6.53 -12.31 -11.64
C ASP A 28 -5.35 -11.49 -12.18
N ARG A 29 -5.59 -10.62 -13.17
CA ARG A 29 -4.55 -9.76 -13.73
C ARG A 29 -4.07 -8.69 -12.74
N HIS A 30 -4.94 -8.14 -11.89
CA HIS A 30 -4.49 -7.28 -10.80
C HIS A 30 -3.65 -8.07 -9.81
N MET A 31 -4.13 -9.25 -9.41
CA MET A 31 -3.45 -10.15 -8.50
C MET A 31 -2.11 -10.65 -9.05
N GLU A 32 -1.85 -10.56 -10.36
CA GLU A 32 -0.53 -10.82 -10.97
C GLU A 32 0.56 -9.85 -10.47
N PHE A 33 0.20 -8.60 -10.14
CA PHE A 33 1.17 -7.53 -9.84
C PHE A 33 0.93 -6.85 -8.49
N LEU A 34 -0.27 -6.99 -7.92
CA LEU A 34 -0.74 -6.24 -6.77
C LEU A 34 -1.30 -7.19 -5.71
N LEU A 35 -1.02 -6.91 -4.44
CA LEU A 35 -1.51 -7.65 -3.30
C LEU A 35 -2.37 -6.74 -2.42
N PRO A 36 -3.65 -7.10 -2.16
CA PRO A 36 -4.49 -6.34 -1.25
C PRO A 36 -4.14 -6.67 0.21
N LEU A 37 -3.55 -5.70 0.91
CA LEU A 37 -3.05 -5.91 2.27
C LEU A 37 -4.14 -5.67 3.31
N ALA A 38 -4.90 -4.59 3.17
CA ALA A 38 -5.93 -4.22 4.13
C ALA A 38 -7.00 -3.32 3.51
N THR A 39 -8.16 -3.25 4.16
CA THR A 39 -9.27 -2.34 3.86
C THR A 39 -9.54 -1.47 5.08
N VAL A 40 -9.80 -0.18 4.85
CA VAL A 40 -10.17 0.79 5.89
C VAL A 40 -11.51 1.43 5.58
N SER A 41 -12.37 1.53 6.59
CA SER A 41 -13.60 2.32 6.51
C SER A 41 -13.27 3.81 6.56
N LEU A 42 -13.76 4.58 5.59
CA LEU A 42 -13.59 6.03 5.55
C LEU A 42 -14.28 6.74 6.73
N SER A 43 -15.29 6.10 7.35
CA SER A 43 -15.97 6.66 8.51
C SER A 43 -15.08 6.75 9.75
N HIS A 44 -14.03 5.93 9.83
CA HIS A 44 -13.04 5.99 10.90
C HIS A 44 -12.13 7.22 10.76
N ILE A 45 -11.79 7.58 9.52
CA ILE A 45 -11.00 8.78 9.22
C ILE A 45 -11.83 10.05 9.42
N ASN A 46 -13.08 10.03 8.99
CA ASN A 46 -14.02 11.13 9.18
C ASN A 46 -15.43 10.57 9.28
N THR A 47 -16.11 10.82 10.41
CA THR A 47 -17.44 10.26 10.70
C THR A 47 -18.53 10.64 9.70
N LYS A 48 -18.33 11.70 8.90
CA LYS A 48 -19.25 12.12 7.83
C LYS A 48 -19.00 11.39 6.51
N TRP A 49 -17.95 10.60 6.40
CA TRP A 49 -17.61 9.87 5.18
C TRP A 49 -18.16 8.45 5.24
N SER A 50 -18.56 7.95 4.07
CA SER A 50 -19.06 6.60 3.89
C SER A 50 -18.17 5.86 2.90
N GLY A 51 -18.08 4.54 3.02
CA GLY A 51 -17.34 3.70 2.10
C GLY A 51 -16.00 3.26 2.63
N LYS A 52 -15.19 2.69 1.74
CA LYS A 52 -13.93 2.05 2.09
C LYS A 52 -12.85 2.29 1.05
N VAL A 53 -11.62 2.19 1.50
CA VAL A 53 -10.41 2.27 0.66
C VAL A 53 -9.45 1.16 1.08
N HIS A 54 -8.56 0.78 0.18
CA HIS A 54 -7.72 -0.39 0.28
C HIS A 54 -6.25 0.00 0.23
N PHE A 55 -5.48 -0.56 1.15
CA PHE A 55 -4.03 -0.64 1.05
C PHE A 55 -3.68 -1.76 0.07
N VAL A 56 -3.09 -1.39 -1.06
CA VAL A 56 -2.67 -2.32 -2.09
C VAL A 56 -1.19 -2.10 -2.34
N VAL A 57 -0.41 -3.17 -2.23
CA VAL A 57 1.03 -3.12 -2.47
C VAL A 57 1.37 -3.77 -3.81
N PRO A 58 2.26 -3.20 -4.62
CA PRO A 58 2.85 -3.92 -5.74
C PRO A 58 3.78 -5.02 -5.25
N ILE A 59 3.89 -6.09 -6.04
CA ILE A 59 4.93 -7.10 -5.84
C ILE A 59 6.29 -6.51 -6.20
N GLU A 60 6.34 -5.65 -7.21
CA GLU A 60 7.51 -4.83 -7.56
C GLU A 60 7.70 -3.66 -6.60
N PRO A 61 8.92 -3.11 -6.46
CA PRO A 61 10.13 -3.45 -7.21
C PRO A 61 10.76 -4.75 -6.72
N TRP A 62 11.46 -5.44 -7.62
CA TRP A 62 12.48 -6.42 -7.25
C TRP A 62 13.80 -5.72 -6.94
N ASP A 63 14.14 -4.70 -7.73
CA ASP A 63 15.29 -3.81 -7.59
C ASP A 63 14.86 -2.36 -7.91
N GLY A 64 15.49 -1.39 -7.26
CA GLY A 64 15.19 0.04 -7.41
C GLY A 64 13.80 0.43 -6.90
N LEU A 65 13.12 1.31 -7.64
CA LEU A 65 11.79 1.82 -7.31
C LEU A 65 10.72 1.30 -8.30
N VAL A 66 9.51 1.04 -7.79
CA VAL A 66 8.40 0.66 -8.68
C VAL A 66 8.15 1.75 -9.72
N GLY A 67 8.00 1.36 -10.98
CA GLY A 67 7.78 2.29 -12.09
C GLY A 67 9.03 2.98 -12.64
N GLU A 68 10.21 2.84 -12.02
CA GLU A 68 11.43 3.53 -12.44
C GLU A 68 11.84 3.19 -13.88
N GLN A 69 11.75 1.90 -14.24
CA GLN A 69 12.18 1.40 -15.55
C GLN A 69 11.07 1.47 -16.62
N THR A 70 9.90 2.00 -16.29
CA THR A 70 8.68 1.90 -17.13
C THR A 70 8.01 3.26 -17.36
N THR A 71 8.78 4.34 -17.35
CA THR A 71 8.33 5.74 -17.57
C THR A 71 7.40 5.93 -18.76
N LYS A 72 7.56 5.13 -19.82
CA LYS A 72 6.70 5.11 -21.00
C LYS A 72 5.22 4.84 -20.70
N TYR A 73 4.92 4.11 -19.61
CA TYR A 73 3.57 3.73 -19.21
C TYR A 73 3.06 4.53 -18.01
N HIS A 74 3.80 5.56 -17.59
CA HIS A 74 3.35 6.45 -16.54
C HIS A 74 2.09 7.19 -16.96
N THR A 75 1.27 7.47 -15.96
CA THR A 75 0.13 8.37 -16.07
C THR A 75 0.30 9.47 -15.04
N TYR A 76 -0.68 10.37 -14.92
CA TYR A 76 -0.59 11.39 -13.89
C TYR A 76 -0.50 10.75 -12.49
N LEU A 77 -1.26 9.67 -12.24
CA LEU A 77 -1.35 9.01 -10.93
C LEU A 77 -0.37 7.84 -10.75
N CYS A 78 0.18 7.29 -11.82
CA CYS A 78 1.16 6.21 -11.75
C CYS A 78 2.51 6.70 -12.25
N ARG A 79 3.47 6.86 -11.34
CA ARG A 79 4.83 7.35 -11.61
C ARG A 79 5.85 6.51 -10.83
N THR A 80 7.13 6.84 -10.91
CA THR A 80 8.14 6.21 -10.06
C THR A 80 7.75 6.36 -8.59
N ASN A 81 7.68 5.27 -7.83
CA ASN A 81 7.27 5.23 -6.42
C ASN A 81 5.79 5.57 -6.12
N TRP A 82 4.96 5.79 -7.15
CA TRP A 82 3.56 6.22 -6.99
C TRP A 82 2.60 5.36 -7.80
N ILE A 83 1.55 4.82 -7.16
CA ILE A 83 0.54 3.99 -7.83
C ILE A 83 -0.86 4.53 -7.54
N GLY A 84 -1.56 4.87 -8.63
CA GLY A 84 -2.90 5.43 -8.61
C GLY A 84 -3.99 4.46 -8.98
N PHE A 85 -5.16 4.63 -8.37
CA PHE A 85 -6.36 3.86 -8.65
C PHE A 85 -7.59 4.76 -8.79
N LYS A 86 -8.45 4.42 -9.76
CA LYS A 86 -9.83 4.90 -9.80
C LYS A 86 -10.70 4.04 -8.90
N VAL A 87 -11.51 4.66 -8.06
CA VAL A 87 -12.40 3.99 -7.11
C VAL A 87 -13.84 4.06 -7.62
N ASN A 88 -14.38 2.93 -8.05
CA ASN A 88 -15.75 2.87 -8.58
C ASN A 88 -16.80 3.02 -7.47
N ARG A 89 -18.09 3.08 -7.83
CA ARG A 89 -19.21 3.26 -6.87
C ARG A 89 -19.35 2.13 -5.84
N GLN A 90 -18.80 0.95 -6.12
CA GLN A 90 -18.75 -0.20 -5.23
C GLN A 90 -17.47 -0.22 -4.38
N TRP A 91 -16.69 0.87 -4.39
CA TRP A 91 -15.43 1.04 -3.66
C TRP A 91 -14.27 0.19 -4.17
N LYS A 92 -14.42 -0.42 -5.34
CA LYS A 92 -13.39 -1.25 -5.94
C LYS A 92 -12.44 -0.42 -6.81
N TYR A 93 -11.19 -0.81 -6.83
CA TYR A 93 -10.09 -0.18 -7.51
C TYR A 93 -9.97 -0.66 -8.96
N SER A 94 -9.53 0.25 -9.81
CA SER A 94 -8.97 -0.04 -11.13
C SER A 94 -7.69 0.75 -11.25
N LEU A 95 -6.59 0.08 -11.61
CA LEU A 95 -5.29 0.73 -11.82
C LEU A 95 -5.44 1.89 -12.83
N ASP A 96 -4.89 3.07 -12.50
CA ASP A 96 -4.90 4.23 -13.40
C ASP A 96 -3.71 4.21 -14.38
N ALA A 97 -3.32 3.02 -14.82
CA ALA A 97 -2.27 2.81 -15.81
C ALA A 97 -2.50 1.47 -16.53
N ASP A 98 -1.75 1.28 -17.60
CA ASP A 98 -1.58 -0.02 -18.23
C ASP A 98 -0.70 -0.92 -17.33
N PHE A 99 -0.93 -2.24 -17.30
CA PHE A 99 -0.13 -3.17 -16.50
C PHE A 99 1.36 -3.17 -16.87
N ARG A 100 1.73 -2.71 -18.07
CA ARG A 100 3.12 -2.45 -18.48
C ARG A 100 3.83 -1.37 -17.65
N TYR A 101 3.11 -0.67 -16.76
CA TYR A 101 3.70 0.05 -15.64
C TYR A 101 4.58 -0.85 -14.77
N PHE A 102 4.21 -2.11 -14.57
CA PHE A 102 5.07 -3.09 -13.91
C PHE A 102 6.09 -3.64 -14.91
N LEU A 103 7.34 -3.75 -14.47
CA LEU A 103 8.47 -4.25 -15.24
C LEU A 103 8.18 -5.64 -15.82
N LYS A 104 7.64 -6.55 -15.00
CA LYS A 104 7.36 -7.93 -15.39
C LYS A 104 6.28 -8.07 -16.47
N SER A 105 5.35 -7.11 -16.55
CA SER A 105 4.22 -7.22 -17.48
C SER A 105 4.71 -7.24 -18.93
N ASP A 106 4.41 -8.34 -19.60
CA ASP A 106 4.70 -8.62 -21.01
C ASP A 106 6.18 -8.43 -21.38
N VAL A 107 7.09 -8.57 -20.42
CA VAL A 107 8.52 -8.22 -20.55
C VAL A 107 9.22 -8.94 -21.70
N GLU A 108 8.86 -10.19 -21.99
CA GLU A 108 9.43 -10.99 -23.09
C GLU A 108 9.11 -10.40 -24.47
N ASN A 109 8.04 -9.61 -24.59
CA ASN A 109 7.58 -8.99 -25.83
C ASN A 109 7.88 -7.48 -25.91
N ARG A 110 8.50 -6.91 -24.86
CA ARG A 110 8.79 -5.47 -24.77
C ARG A 110 10.17 -5.15 -25.34
N LYS A 111 10.26 -4.02 -26.04
CA LYS A 111 11.52 -3.46 -26.57
C LYS A 111 12.00 -2.26 -25.78
N ASP A 112 11.13 -1.70 -24.95
CA ASP A 112 11.37 -0.51 -24.12
C ASP A 112 12.08 -0.83 -22.80
N VAL A 113 12.18 -2.10 -22.44
CA VAL A 113 12.90 -2.60 -21.26
C VAL A 113 14.02 -3.52 -21.72
N LYS A 114 15.17 -3.43 -21.06
CA LYS A 114 16.26 -4.39 -21.21
C LYS A 114 16.43 -5.11 -19.89
N ILE A 115 16.16 -6.41 -19.89
CA ILE A 115 16.38 -7.30 -18.75
C ILE A 115 17.21 -8.49 -19.23
N THR A 116 18.26 -8.83 -18.49
CA THR A 116 19.06 -10.01 -18.74
C THR A 116 18.30 -11.27 -18.32
N LYS A 117 18.77 -12.44 -18.76
CA LYS A 117 18.17 -13.72 -18.34
C LYS A 117 18.26 -13.94 -16.83
N ASN A 118 19.35 -13.49 -16.18
CA ASN A 118 19.54 -13.63 -14.73
C ASN A 118 18.56 -12.74 -13.97
N GLU A 119 18.49 -11.45 -14.31
CA GLU A 119 17.54 -10.51 -13.71
C GLU A 119 16.09 -10.98 -13.89
N MET A 120 15.75 -11.58 -15.04
CA MET A 120 14.41 -12.15 -15.24
C MET A 120 14.13 -13.35 -14.32
N GLN A 121 15.13 -14.20 -14.05
CA GLN A 121 14.99 -15.31 -13.10
C GLN A 121 14.83 -14.80 -11.66
N GLU A 122 15.59 -13.77 -11.29
CA GLU A 122 15.52 -13.13 -9.97
C GLU A 122 14.17 -12.42 -9.78
N LEU A 123 13.70 -11.68 -10.80
CA LEU A 123 12.36 -11.08 -10.83
C LEU A 123 11.26 -12.13 -10.68
N ASN A 124 11.33 -13.25 -11.40
CA ASN A 124 10.37 -14.35 -11.25
C ASN A 124 10.39 -14.94 -9.84
N SER A 125 11.58 -15.17 -9.28
CA SER A 125 11.77 -15.70 -7.93
C SER A 125 11.21 -14.74 -6.87
N HIS A 126 11.41 -13.43 -7.06
CA HIS A 126 10.83 -12.39 -6.21
C HIS A 126 9.30 -12.46 -6.20
N TYR A 127 8.69 -12.53 -7.38
CA TYR A 127 7.23 -12.67 -7.49
C TYR A 127 6.69 -13.91 -6.79
N GLU A 128 7.34 -15.05 -6.97
CA GLU A 128 6.95 -16.31 -6.34
C GLU A 128 7.06 -16.23 -4.81
N LEU A 129 8.22 -15.81 -4.31
CA LEU A 129 8.48 -15.74 -2.87
C LEU A 129 7.59 -14.73 -2.15
N THR A 130 7.30 -13.59 -2.78
CA THR A 130 6.41 -12.57 -2.22
C THR A 130 4.97 -13.10 -2.11
N ARG A 131 4.48 -13.82 -3.13
CA ARG A 131 3.16 -14.48 -3.07
C ARG A 131 3.08 -15.55 -2.00
N ILE A 132 4.06 -16.46 -1.96
CA ILE A 132 4.12 -17.51 -0.94
C ILE A 132 4.08 -16.89 0.45
N SER A 133 4.86 -15.83 0.67
CA SER A 133 4.88 -15.12 1.95
C SER A 133 3.54 -14.47 2.28
N PHE A 134 2.92 -13.78 1.32
CA PHE A 134 1.59 -13.18 1.51
C PHE A 134 0.54 -14.23 1.88
N ASP A 135 0.52 -15.37 1.18
CA ASP A 135 -0.41 -16.46 1.45
C ASP A 135 -0.18 -17.13 2.81
N GLN A 136 1.09 -17.30 3.21
CA GLN A 136 1.45 -17.79 4.54
C GLN A 136 1.00 -16.83 5.64
N LYS A 137 1.21 -15.52 5.47
CA LYS A 137 0.80 -14.48 6.43
C LYS A 137 -0.72 -14.39 6.53
N ARG A 138 -1.43 -14.42 5.40
CA ARG A 138 -2.90 -14.49 5.36
C ARG A 138 -3.44 -15.72 6.07
N SER A 139 -2.85 -16.89 5.82
CA SER A 139 -3.25 -18.15 6.46
C SER A 139 -2.95 -18.14 7.96
N HIS A 140 -1.81 -17.57 8.35
CA HIS A 140 -1.44 -17.38 9.75
C HIS A 140 -2.42 -16.47 10.47
N PHE A 141 -2.74 -15.31 9.89
CA PHE A 141 -3.72 -14.38 10.44
C PHE A 141 -5.08 -15.07 10.61
N LYS A 142 -5.57 -15.76 9.56
CA LYS A 142 -6.84 -16.50 9.61
C LYS A 142 -6.87 -17.55 10.72
N ALA A 143 -5.75 -18.22 11.01
CA ALA A 143 -5.68 -19.26 12.01
C ALA A 143 -5.52 -18.74 13.45
N ASN A 144 -4.93 -17.56 13.64
CA ASN A 144 -4.54 -17.06 14.97
C ASN A 144 -5.21 -15.74 15.36
N GLY A 145 -5.96 -15.09 14.47
CA GLY A 145 -6.59 -13.78 14.69
C GLY A 145 -5.63 -12.58 14.67
N ALA A 146 -4.31 -12.83 14.65
CA ALA A 146 -3.26 -11.82 14.62
C ALA A 146 -2.01 -12.31 13.86
N LEU A 147 -1.24 -11.36 13.33
CA LEU A 147 0.12 -11.62 12.89
C LEU A 147 1.07 -11.59 14.09
N HIS A 148 2.14 -12.37 14.02
CA HIS A 148 3.12 -12.47 15.09
C HIS A 148 4.53 -12.31 14.54
N ALA A 149 5.44 -11.79 15.38
CA ALA A 149 6.85 -11.62 15.04
C ALA A 149 7.48 -12.95 14.61
N SER A 150 8.44 -12.91 13.67
CA SER A 150 9.04 -14.12 13.08
C SER A 150 9.76 -15.01 14.09
N TYR A 151 10.27 -14.44 15.18
CA TYR A 151 10.93 -15.17 16.26
C TYR A 151 9.95 -15.76 17.30
N ALA A 152 8.66 -15.42 17.22
CA ALA A 152 7.66 -15.85 18.18
C ALA A 152 7.49 -17.37 18.12
N ARG A 153 7.50 -18.01 19.29
CA ARG A 153 7.27 -19.46 19.42
C ARG A 153 6.02 -19.70 20.24
N ARG A 154 5.24 -20.69 19.83
CA ARG A 154 4.08 -21.12 20.60
C ARG A 154 4.50 -21.69 21.95
N ARG A 155 3.79 -21.31 23.00
CA ARG A 155 3.85 -21.92 24.34
C ARG A 155 2.49 -22.54 24.60
N ASN A 156 2.45 -23.84 24.93
CA ASN A 156 1.20 -24.59 25.11
C ASN A 156 0.21 -24.46 23.94
N GLY A 157 0.73 -24.43 22.70
CA GLY A 157 -0.08 -24.34 21.48
C GLY A 157 -0.53 -22.93 21.08
N GLN A 158 -0.26 -21.89 21.89
CA GLN A 158 -0.68 -20.51 21.62
C GLN A 158 0.53 -19.58 21.49
N TYR A 159 0.38 -18.50 20.71
CA TYR A 159 1.39 -17.45 20.67
C TYR A 159 1.26 -16.52 21.89
N PRO A 160 2.37 -16.01 22.45
CA PRO A 160 2.34 -14.95 23.45
C PRO A 160 1.69 -13.67 22.93
N ASP A 161 0.92 -12.98 23.76
CA ASP A 161 0.23 -11.73 23.36
C ASP A 161 1.21 -10.61 23.00
N ASP A 162 2.34 -10.53 23.69
CA ASP A 162 3.43 -9.58 23.43
C ASP A 162 4.19 -9.84 22.12
N SER A 163 3.85 -10.93 21.42
CA SER A 163 4.45 -11.27 20.12
C SER A 163 3.60 -10.84 18.92
N ARG A 164 2.43 -10.24 19.15
CA ARG A 164 1.57 -9.71 18.09
C ARG A 164 2.25 -8.55 17.37
N SER A 165 2.08 -8.50 16.05
CA SER A 165 2.62 -7.43 15.21
C SER A 165 1.55 -6.38 14.95
N ASP A 166 1.94 -5.11 15.04
CA ASP A 166 1.09 -3.97 14.69
C ASP A 166 0.70 -4.03 13.20
N LEU A 167 -0.60 -4.14 12.92
CA LEU A 167 -1.17 -4.20 11.58
C LEU A 167 -1.13 -2.86 10.84
N THR A 168 -1.04 -1.76 11.58
CA THR A 168 -1.09 -0.39 11.09
C THR A 168 -0.07 0.45 11.83
N GLY A 169 0.49 1.46 11.17
CA GLY A 169 1.30 2.46 11.83
C GLY A 169 0.52 3.72 12.20
N GLU A 170 -0.37 4.18 11.33
CA GLU A 170 -1.33 5.24 11.67
C GLU A 170 -2.54 5.15 10.76
N LEU A 171 -3.74 5.43 11.28
CA LEU A 171 -4.96 5.60 10.50
C LEU A 171 -5.57 6.97 10.83
N GLY A 172 -5.69 7.82 9.80
CA GLY A 172 -6.02 9.23 9.97
C GLY A 172 -4.79 10.07 10.29
N GLY A 173 -4.99 11.21 10.98
CA GLY A 173 -3.90 12.12 11.32
C GLY A 173 -3.32 12.83 10.10
N PHE A 174 -1.98 12.97 10.08
CA PHE A 174 -1.23 13.62 9.01
C PHE A 174 -0.10 12.71 8.54
N ALA A 175 0.32 12.83 7.28
CA ALA A 175 1.27 11.90 6.68
C ALA A 175 2.71 12.06 7.24
N GLY A 176 3.01 13.20 7.86
CA GLY A 176 4.35 13.55 8.31
C GLY A 176 5.38 13.64 7.17
N TRP A 177 6.63 13.85 7.52
CA TRP A 177 7.76 13.80 6.59
C TRP A 177 8.47 12.45 6.69
N GLY A 178 9.01 12.02 5.56
CA GLY A 178 9.84 10.83 5.37
C GLY A 178 10.66 11.02 4.09
N ASN A 179 11.15 9.94 3.49
CA ASN A 179 11.76 10.03 2.16
C ASN A 179 10.74 9.95 1.02
N TRP A 180 9.52 9.44 1.28
CA TRP A 180 8.48 9.34 0.26
C TRP A 180 8.14 10.64 -0.49
N PRO A 181 8.16 11.85 0.13
CA PRO A 181 7.84 13.09 -0.58
C PRO A 181 8.96 13.53 -1.53
N GLU A 182 10.19 13.07 -1.28
CA GLU A 182 11.39 13.44 -2.05
C GLU A 182 11.65 12.50 -3.22
N ILE A 183 10.95 11.36 -3.26
CA ILE A 183 11.11 10.33 -4.29
C ILE A 183 10.08 10.54 -5.41
N GLY A 184 10.60 10.72 -6.63
CA GLY A 184 9.80 10.95 -7.83
C GLY A 184 9.43 12.43 -8.01
N ASP A 185 8.52 12.70 -8.95
CA ASP A 185 8.12 14.06 -9.35
C ASP A 185 6.62 14.33 -9.11
N PHE A 186 6.02 13.60 -8.17
CA PHE A 186 4.59 13.74 -7.89
C PHE A 186 4.29 15.11 -7.26
N PRO A 187 3.30 15.89 -7.76
CA PRO A 187 3.00 17.20 -7.19
C PRO A 187 2.47 17.09 -5.76
N LEU A 188 3.10 17.83 -4.84
CA LEU A 188 2.74 17.89 -3.43
C LEU A 188 2.46 19.34 -2.99
N SER A 189 1.40 19.53 -2.21
CA SER A 189 1.14 20.73 -1.42
C SER A 189 1.72 20.58 -0.02
N ARG A 190 1.94 21.69 0.68
CA ARG A 190 2.38 21.72 2.09
C ARG A 190 1.30 22.34 2.95
N HIS A 191 0.95 21.66 4.03
CA HIS A 191 -0.04 22.14 4.99
C HIS A 191 0.57 22.23 6.37
N VAL A 192 0.24 23.28 7.12
CA VAL A 192 0.58 23.38 8.54
C VAL A 192 -0.45 22.58 9.33
N VAL A 193 0.04 21.71 10.21
CA VAL A 193 -0.75 20.90 11.14
C VAL A 193 -0.23 21.13 12.54
N PHE A 194 -1.10 20.98 13.52
CA PHE A 194 -0.70 21.07 14.92
C PHE A 194 -0.49 19.66 15.47
N ASN A 195 0.72 19.36 15.92
CA ASN A 195 1.04 18.12 16.58
C ASN A 195 0.73 18.24 18.08
N GLU A 196 -0.38 17.63 18.51
CA GLU A 196 -0.82 17.64 19.91
C GLU A 196 0.16 16.92 20.86
N GLU A 197 0.97 15.98 20.36
CA GLU A 197 1.94 15.23 21.18
C GLU A 197 3.14 16.10 21.56
N PHE A 198 3.60 16.95 20.65
CA PHE A 198 4.75 17.82 20.85
C PHE A 198 4.39 19.29 21.12
N ASP A 199 3.10 19.64 21.12
CA ASP A 199 2.59 21.01 21.32
C ASP A 199 3.21 22.01 20.33
N GLU A 200 3.41 21.58 19.07
CA GLU A 200 4.09 22.38 18.03
C GLU A 200 3.40 22.33 16.66
N GLU A 201 3.64 23.36 15.85
CA GLU A 201 3.23 23.37 14.45
C GLU A 201 4.25 22.62 13.59
N GLU A 202 3.76 21.65 12.84
CA GLU A 202 4.54 20.92 11.84
C GLU A 202 3.98 21.17 10.45
N THR A 203 4.75 20.79 9.42
CA THR A 203 4.22 20.74 8.04
C THR A 203 4.00 19.31 7.63
N THR A 204 2.98 19.05 6.82
CA THR A 204 2.74 17.75 6.19
C THR A 204 2.55 17.92 4.68
N PRO A 205 3.19 17.08 3.86
CA PRO A 205 2.95 17.08 2.43
C PRO A 205 1.68 16.28 2.08
N LEU A 206 0.88 16.80 1.15
CA LEU A 206 -0.25 16.06 0.57
C LEU A 206 -0.10 15.99 -0.95
N PRO A 207 -0.33 14.82 -1.58
CA PRO A 207 -0.31 14.72 -3.03
C PRO A 207 -1.49 15.48 -3.64
N GLN A 208 -1.25 16.07 -4.81
CA GLN A 208 -2.25 16.87 -5.53
C GLN A 208 -2.77 16.14 -6.78
N ALA A 209 -4.07 16.22 -7.00
CA ALA A 209 -4.67 15.83 -8.27
C ALA A 209 -4.27 16.80 -9.39
N LYS A 210 -4.61 16.46 -10.65
CA LYS A 210 -4.21 17.25 -11.83
C LYS A 210 -4.74 18.70 -11.84
N ASP A 211 -5.82 18.97 -11.13
CA ASP A 211 -6.39 20.30 -10.90
C ASP A 211 -5.96 20.90 -9.55
N GLU A 212 -4.82 20.45 -9.02
CA GLU A 212 -4.16 20.95 -7.82
C GLU A 212 -4.94 20.76 -6.50
N SER A 213 -6.11 20.08 -6.55
CA SER A 213 -6.84 19.75 -5.32
C SER A 213 -6.20 18.58 -4.58
N ASP A 214 -6.08 18.74 -3.27
CA ASP A 214 -5.37 17.80 -2.40
C ASP A 214 -6.12 16.47 -2.24
N PHE A 215 -5.34 15.41 -2.18
CA PHE A 215 -5.78 14.17 -1.55
C PHE A 215 -5.80 14.34 -0.02
N VAL A 216 -6.50 13.46 0.67
CA VAL A 216 -6.44 13.37 2.13
C VAL A 216 -5.66 12.13 2.53
N PHE A 217 -4.82 12.26 3.55
CA PHE A 217 -4.12 11.14 4.15
C PHE A 217 -5.10 10.17 4.83
N ILE A 218 -4.98 8.88 4.53
CA ILE A 218 -5.81 7.82 5.14
C ILE A 218 -5.03 7.10 6.24
N GLY A 219 -3.73 6.93 6.06
CA GLY A 219 -2.90 6.18 6.99
C GLY A 219 -1.73 5.52 6.30
N TRP A 220 -0.90 4.85 7.10
CA TRP A 220 0.18 4.00 6.61
C TRP A 220 0.21 2.66 7.36
N ILE A 221 0.66 1.62 6.66
CA ILE A 221 0.86 0.28 7.25
C ILE A 221 2.29 -0.22 6.99
N PRO A 222 2.89 -0.97 7.93
CA PRO A 222 4.18 -1.61 7.69
C PRO A 222 4.01 -2.78 6.70
N ALA A 223 4.38 -2.63 5.43
CA ALA A 223 4.08 -3.64 4.41
C ALA A 223 4.77 -5.00 4.69
N GLY A 224 5.96 -4.97 5.28
CA GLY A 224 6.79 -6.15 5.56
C GLY A 224 6.17 -7.15 6.55
N ILE A 225 5.15 -6.77 7.32
CA ILE A 225 4.43 -7.74 8.15
C ILE A 225 3.44 -8.59 7.34
N TYR A 226 2.89 -8.05 6.24
CA TYR A 226 1.87 -8.70 5.41
C TYR A 226 2.46 -9.62 4.34
N CYS A 227 3.62 -9.27 3.80
CA CYS A 227 4.31 -10.06 2.79
C CYS A 227 5.82 -9.82 2.84
N LYS A 228 6.59 -10.72 2.23
CA LYS A 228 8.03 -10.55 2.05
C LYS A 228 8.28 -9.31 1.18
N GLY A 229 9.24 -8.50 1.60
CA GLY A 229 9.70 -7.33 0.88
C GLY A 229 10.69 -6.55 1.74
N PRO A 230 11.33 -5.51 1.18
CA PRO A 230 12.06 -4.53 1.97
C PRO A 230 11.15 -3.90 3.04
N SER A 231 11.76 -3.48 4.16
CA SER A 231 11.04 -2.75 5.21
C SER A 231 10.70 -1.35 4.69
N TYR A 232 9.43 -1.14 4.37
CA TYR A 232 8.88 0.16 4.06
C TYR A 232 7.46 0.29 4.60
N ASN A 233 7.05 1.54 4.79
CA ASN A 233 5.70 1.91 5.14
C ASN A 233 4.91 2.21 3.86
N LEU A 234 3.75 1.57 3.73
CA LEU A 234 2.83 1.80 2.62
C LEU A 234 1.85 2.90 2.99
N TYR A 235 1.96 4.04 2.34
CA TYR A 235 1.10 5.18 2.57
C TYR A 235 -0.12 5.13 1.65
N LEU A 236 -1.29 5.50 2.18
CA LEU A 236 -2.52 5.60 1.40
C LEU A 236 -3.12 7.00 1.52
N PHE A 237 -3.47 7.55 0.36
CA PHE A 237 -4.16 8.82 0.20
C PHE A 237 -5.45 8.62 -0.59
N TYR A 238 -6.47 9.42 -0.30
CA TYR A 238 -7.76 9.36 -0.97
C TYR A 238 -8.30 10.73 -1.35
N HIS A 239 -8.71 10.87 -2.61
CA HIS A 239 -9.35 12.06 -3.12
C HIS A 239 -10.87 11.84 -3.28
N ARG A 240 -11.66 12.28 -2.30
CA ARG A 240 -13.10 12.00 -2.22
C ARG A 240 -13.92 12.46 -3.44
N LYS A 241 -13.73 13.71 -3.89
CA LYS A 241 -14.55 14.27 -4.99
C LYS A 241 -14.33 13.54 -6.33
N LYS A 242 -13.08 13.12 -6.60
CA LYS A 242 -12.68 12.43 -7.83
C LYS A 242 -12.71 10.91 -7.70
N ARG A 243 -12.89 10.38 -6.49
CA ARG A 243 -12.81 8.96 -6.15
C ARG A 243 -11.50 8.34 -6.65
N LEU A 244 -10.38 8.90 -6.22
CA LEU A 244 -9.04 8.39 -6.53
C LEU A 244 -8.38 7.91 -5.25
N ALA A 245 -7.73 6.76 -5.30
CA ALA A 245 -6.81 6.32 -4.27
C ALA A 245 -5.38 6.38 -4.82
N LEU A 246 -4.43 6.72 -3.96
CA LEU A 246 -3.04 6.90 -4.33
C LEU A 246 -2.16 6.32 -3.23
N THR A 247 -1.18 5.53 -3.64
CA THR A 247 -0.26 4.85 -2.73
C THR A 247 1.18 5.19 -3.09
N THR A 248 2.00 5.36 -2.06
CA THR A 248 3.45 5.59 -2.13
C THR A 248 4.14 4.85 -1.00
N PHE A 249 5.47 4.86 -1.03
CA PHE A 249 6.33 4.05 -0.18
C PHE A 249 7.35 4.94 0.51
N ASP A 250 7.38 4.84 1.84
CA ASP A 250 8.40 5.45 2.67
C ASP A 250 9.38 4.37 3.11
N TRP A 251 10.60 4.47 2.60
CA TRP A 251 11.62 3.44 2.71
C TRP A 251 12.44 3.64 3.99
N SER A 252 12.87 2.55 4.63
CA SER A 252 13.79 2.59 5.77
C SER A 252 15.22 2.25 5.38
#